data_AF-A0A3D9KT50-F1
#
_entry.id   AF-A0A3D9KT50-F1
#
_cell.length_a   1.000
_cell.length_b   1.000
_cell.length_c   1.000
_cell.angle_alpha   90.00
_cell.angle_beta   90.00
_cell.angle_gamma   90.00
#
_symmetry.space_group_name_H-M   'P 1'
#
loop_
_entity.id
_entity.type
_entity.pdbx_description
1 polymer ?
#
loop_
_entity_poly.entity_id
_entity_poly.type
_entity_poly.pdbx_seq_one_letter_code
_entity_poly.pdbx_strand_id
1 'polypeptide(L)'
;MSSAARLAVQPAWNPYKDGIFVASIGAGRQVDVLYVGSERRIMARYPKYEENKTLNGYAADALSKERAAIWSNPEGGYIRALHFREWLLYYSRSTVMNWNMPPTAL
;
A
#
# COMPACT_ATOMS: atom_id res chain seq x y z
N MET A 1 16.12 20.15 -4.51
CA MET A 1 15.48 18.83 -4.73
C MET A 1 16.43 17.77 -4.20
N SER A 2 16.12 17.11 -3.10
CA SER A 2 16.96 16.01 -2.58
C SER A 2 16.61 14.74 -3.34
N SER A 3 17.59 14.10 -3.98
CA SER A 3 17.41 12.76 -4.54
C SER A 3 17.06 11.79 -3.41
N ALA A 4 16.05 10.93 -3.60
CA ALA A 4 15.80 9.84 -2.66
C ALA A 4 17.06 8.97 -2.55
N ALA A 5 17.76 9.04 -1.41
CA ALA A 5 18.98 8.28 -1.19
C ALA A 5 18.60 6.80 -1.01
N ARG A 6 19.16 5.92 -1.86
CA ARG A 6 19.05 4.48 -1.68
C ARG A 6 19.82 4.10 -0.44
N LEU A 7 19.12 3.80 0.65
CA LEU A 7 19.74 3.36 1.89
C LEU A 7 19.97 1.84 1.84
N ALA A 8 21.23 1.43 1.78
CA ALA A 8 21.60 0.04 2.01
C ALA A 8 21.66 -0.22 3.53
N VAL A 9 20.89 -1.21 3.99
CA VAL A 9 20.93 -1.71 5.36
C VAL A 9 21.22 -3.21 5.34
N GLN A 10 21.86 -3.71 6.40
CA GLN A 10 22.04 -5.14 6.67
C GLN A 10 21.16 -5.52 7.87
N PRO A 11 19.84 -5.72 7.67
CA PRO A 11 18.92 -5.98 8.75
C PRO A 11 19.06 -7.41 9.29
N ALA A 12 18.96 -7.57 10.61
CA ALA A 12 18.80 -8.88 11.23
C ALA A 12 17.33 -9.30 11.13
N TRP A 13 17.03 -10.20 10.19
CA TRP A 13 15.69 -10.77 10.00
C TRP A 13 15.38 -11.82 11.06
N ASN A 14 14.21 -11.73 11.66
CA ASN A 14 13.68 -12.74 12.58
C ASN A 14 12.37 -13.31 12.02
N PRO A 15 12.15 -14.63 12.13
CA PRO A 15 10.86 -15.23 11.82
C PRO A 15 9.75 -14.61 12.69
N TYR A 16 8.57 -14.42 12.12
CA TYR A 16 7.38 -13.96 12.84
C TYR A 16 6.26 -15.00 12.79
N LYS A 17 5.42 -14.99 11.76
CA LYS A 17 4.35 -15.99 11.56
C LYS A 17 4.02 -16.15 10.08
N ASP A 18 3.47 -17.29 9.68
CA ASP A 18 2.92 -17.51 8.32
C ASP A 18 3.91 -17.19 7.19
N GLY A 19 5.20 -17.45 7.41
CA GLY A 19 6.28 -17.12 6.45
C GLY A 19 6.66 -15.63 6.40
N ILE A 20 6.10 -14.79 7.29
CA ILE A 20 6.48 -13.38 7.46
C ILE A 20 7.77 -13.31 8.29
N PHE A 21 8.71 -12.48 7.80
CA PHE A 21 9.93 -12.11 8.51
C PHE A 21 9.87 -10.62 8.86
N VAL A 22 10.43 -10.28 10.02
CA VAL A 22 10.46 -8.90 10.53
C VAL A 22 11.89 -8.51 10.84
N ALA A 23 12.25 -7.28 10.53
CA ALA A 23 13.53 -6.70 10.93
C ALA A 23 13.38 -5.23 11.29
N SER A 24 14.14 -4.79 12.28
CA SER A 24 14.26 -3.37 12.59
C SER A 24 15.22 -2.71 11.60
N ILE A 25 14.76 -1.61 11.01
CA ILE A 25 15.60 -0.72 10.21
C ILE A 25 15.90 0.58 10.96
N GLY A 26 15.84 0.61 12.29
CA GLY A 26 16.09 1.82 13.09
C GLY A 26 14.99 2.89 13.02
N ALA A 27 15.01 3.83 13.98
CA ALA A 27 13.97 4.84 14.13
C ALA A 27 14.02 5.95 13.07
N GLY A 28 12.88 6.61 12.83
CA GLY A 28 12.78 7.78 11.95
C GLY A 28 12.88 7.46 10.45
N ARG A 29 12.83 6.18 10.06
CA ARG A 29 12.95 5.76 8.65
C ARG A 29 11.56 5.43 8.08
N GLN A 30 11.25 6.00 6.92
CA GLN A 30 10.08 5.66 6.11
C GLN A 30 10.52 4.80 4.92
N VAL A 31 9.70 3.83 4.52
CA VAL A 31 9.99 2.90 3.42
C VAL A 31 8.88 2.97 2.39
N ASP A 32 9.20 3.46 1.20
CA ASP A 32 8.29 3.42 0.05
C ASP A 32 8.62 2.29 -0.93
N VAL A 33 9.88 1.83 -0.93
CA VAL A 33 10.36 0.76 -1.82
C VAL A 33 11.35 -0.14 -1.07
N LEU A 34 11.16 -1.45 -1.19
CA LEU A 34 12.08 -2.45 -0.67
C LEU A 34 12.77 -3.18 -1.83
N TYR A 35 14.09 -3.33 -1.72
CA TYR A 35 14.88 -4.25 -2.54
C TYR A 35 15.51 -5.31 -1.63
N VAL A 36 15.43 -6.56 -2.03
CA VAL A 36 16.15 -7.68 -1.38
C VAL A 36 17.16 -8.20 -2.39
N GLY A 37 18.44 -7.94 -2.13
CA GLY A 37 19.47 -8.08 -3.16
C GLY A 37 19.23 -7.13 -4.32
N SER A 38 19.11 -7.67 -5.54
CA SER A 38 18.77 -6.92 -6.76
C SER A 38 17.27 -6.88 -7.06
N GLU A 39 16.45 -7.62 -6.33
CA GLU A 39 15.02 -7.77 -6.64
C GLU A 39 14.17 -6.75 -5.88
N ARG A 40 13.33 -6.01 -6.61
CA ARG A 40 12.30 -5.15 -6.02
C ARG A 40 11.18 -6.00 -5.43
N ARG A 41 10.78 -5.70 -4.20
CA ARG A 41 9.61 -6.31 -3.57
C ARG A 41 8.38 -5.44 -3.78
N ILE A 42 7.23 -6.11 -3.95
CA ILE A 42 5.93 -5.47 -4.10
C ILE A 42 5.40 -5.16 -2.70
N MET A 43 4.93 -3.93 -2.48
CA MET A 43 4.27 -3.56 -1.23
C MET A 43 3.02 -4.43 -0.99
N ALA A 44 2.78 -4.80 0.26
CA ALA A 44 1.56 -5.49 0.65
C ALA A 44 0.35 -4.66 0.21
N ARG A 45 -0.60 -5.31 -0.47
CA ARG A 45 -1.75 -4.65 -1.11
C ARG A 45 -2.94 -5.60 -1.22
N TYR A 46 -4.12 -5.00 -1.35
CA TYR A 46 -5.34 -5.68 -1.76
C TYR A 46 -5.92 -4.99 -3.02
N PRO A 47 -6.37 -5.74 -4.04
CA PRO A 47 -6.15 -7.18 -4.20
C PRO A 47 -4.65 -7.52 -4.35
N LYS A 48 -4.34 -8.82 -4.34
CA LYS A 48 -2.98 -9.30 -4.65
C LYS A 48 -2.55 -8.71 -5.99
N TYR A 49 -1.25 -8.45 -6.14
CA TYR A 49 -0.70 -7.94 -7.39
C TYR A 49 -1.08 -8.84 -8.57
N GLU A 50 -1.58 -8.22 -9.62
CA GLU A 50 -1.89 -8.87 -10.89
C GLU A 50 -1.15 -8.14 -12.00
N GLU A 51 -0.33 -8.88 -12.73
CA GLU A 51 0.36 -8.34 -13.90
C GLU A 51 -0.66 -7.97 -14.99
N ASN A 52 -0.34 -6.98 -15.83
CA ASN A 52 -1.15 -6.52 -16.95
C ASN A 52 -2.55 -5.97 -16.63
N LYS A 53 -2.95 -5.89 -15.35
CA LYS A 53 -4.15 -5.14 -14.94
C LYS A 53 -3.83 -3.67 -14.67
N THR A 54 -4.78 -2.79 -14.96
CA THR A 54 -4.71 -1.39 -14.53
C THR A 54 -4.48 -1.34 -13.02
N LEU A 55 -3.55 -0.48 -12.60
CA LEU A 55 -3.04 -0.38 -11.24
C LEU A 55 -2.37 -1.65 -10.65
N ASN A 56 -2.11 -2.66 -11.47
CA ASN A 56 -1.68 -4.00 -11.09
C ASN A 56 -2.66 -4.70 -10.13
N GLY A 57 -3.96 -4.51 -10.38
CA GLY A 57 -5.06 -5.09 -9.63
C GLY A 57 -5.91 -4.04 -8.93
N TYR A 58 -7.23 -4.14 -9.09
CA TYR A 58 -8.23 -3.33 -8.40
C TYR A 58 -9.43 -4.23 -8.03
N ALA A 59 -10.18 -3.84 -7.02
CA ALA A 59 -11.36 -4.58 -6.58
C ALA A 59 -12.44 -3.59 -6.12
N ALA A 60 -13.70 -3.85 -6.49
CA ALA A 60 -14.83 -2.99 -6.13
C ALA A 60 -15.05 -2.94 -4.61
N ASP A 61 -14.67 -4.00 -3.88
CA ASP A 61 -14.80 -4.10 -2.43
C ASP A 61 -13.59 -3.54 -1.66
N ALA A 62 -12.59 -2.96 -2.35
CA ALA A 62 -11.33 -2.52 -1.73
C ALA A 62 -11.53 -1.49 -0.60
N LEU A 63 -12.60 -0.69 -0.67
CA LEU A 63 -13.02 0.29 0.33
C LEU A 63 -14.42 0.00 0.90
N SER A 64 -14.91 -1.23 0.78
CA SER A 64 -16.18 -1.64 1.41
C SER A 64 -16.13 -1.42 2.92
N LYS A 65 -17.28 -1.17 3.55
CA LYS A 65 -17.35 -0.96 5.01
C LYS A 65 -16.84 -2.18 5.76
N GLU A 66 -17.18 -3.36 5.26
CA GLU A 66 -16.81 -4.66 5.81
C GLU A 66 -15.29 -4.84 5.80
N ARG A 67 -14.63 -4.41 4.72
CA ARG A 67 -13.17 -4.47 4.60
C ARG A 67 -12.46 -3.37 5.38
N ALA A 68 -12.99 -2.15 5.39
CA ALA A 68 -12.42 -1.07 6.18
C ALA A 68 -12.50 -1.37 7.69
N ALA A 69 -13.54 -2.09 8.12
CA ALA A 69 -13.75 -2.47 9.52
C ALA A 69 -12.68 -3.42 10.09
N ILE A 70 -11.95 -4.16 9.24
CA ILE A 70 -10.88 -5.06 9.69
C ILE A 70 -9.52 -4.35 9.87
N TRP A 71 -9.41 -3.06 9.53
CA TRP A 71 -8.16 -2.32 9.67
C TRP A 71 -7.93 -1.90 11.11
N SER A 72 -6.96 -2.51 11.78
CA SER A 72 -6.62 -2.17 13.16
C SER A 72 -6.02 -0.76 13.32
N ASN A 73 -5.24 -0.29 12.33
CA ASN A 73 -4.76 1.08 12.26
C ASN A 73 -4.59 1.49 10.78
N PRO A 74 -5.52 2.29 10.22
CA PRO A 74 -5.44 2.69 8.82
C PRO A 74 -4.43 3.81 8.55
N GLU A 75 -3.89 4.45 9.60
CA GLU A 75 -2.97 5.58 9.43
C GLU A 75 -1.71 5.18 8.64
N GLY A 76 -1.36 5.98 7.64
CA GLY A 76 -0.19 5.72 6.79
C GLY A 76 -0.43 4.71 5.66
N GLY A 77 -1.61 4.07 5.60
CA GLY A 77 -2.02 3.26 4.46
C GLY A 77 -2.25 4.10 3.19
N TYR A 78 -2.07 3.49 2.02
CA TYR A 78 -2.30 4.14 0.73
C TYR A 78 -3.55 3.59 0.05
N ILE A 79 -4.38 4.48 -0.48
CA ILE A 79 -5.52 4.15 -1.31
C ILE A 79 -5.25 4.67 -2.72
N ARG A 80 -5.49 3.83 -3.72
CA ARG A 80 -5.44 4.20 -5.13
C ARG A 80 -6.82 3.99 -5.72
N ALA A 81 -7.46 5.06 -6.16
CA ALA A 81 -8.75 4.96 -6.83
C ALA A 81 -8.57 4.95 -8.35
N LEU A 82 -9.42 4.16 -9.01
CA LEU A 82 -9.52 4.09 -10.45
C LEU A 82 -10.89 4.62 -10.84
N HIS A 83 -10.93 5.64 -11.68
CA HIS A 83 -12.16 6.12 -12.29
C HIS A 83 -12.77 5.02 -13.17
N PHE A 84 -14.09 5.02 -13.37
CA PHE A 84 -14.75 4.01 -14.22
C PHE A 84 -14.30 4.06 -15.70
N ARG A 85 -13.77 5.22 -16.15
CA ARG A 85 -13.10 5.39 -17.46
C ARG A 85 -11.58 5.14 -17.41
N GLU A 86 -11.11 4.47 -16.36
CA GLU A 86 -9.71 4.12 -16.10
C GLU A 86 -8.73 5.30 -16.01
N TRP A 87 -9.23 6.48 -15.67
CA TRP A 87 -8.38 7.59 -15.27
C TRP A 87 -7.96 7.43 -13.82
N LEU A 88 -6.69 7.65 -13.54
CA LEU A 88 -6.16 7.65 -12.18
C LEU A 88 -6.74 8.83 -11.40
N LEU A 89 -7.43 8.54 -10.30
CA LEU A 89 -7.92 9.56 -9.37
C LEU A 89 -7.23 9.38 -8.02
N TYR A 90 -6.54 10.43 -7.60
CA TYR A 90 -6.11 10.72 -6.23
C TYR A 90 -5.11 9.76 -5.54
N TYR A 91 -4.12 10.37 -4.89
CA TYR A 91 -3.15 9.73 -4.01
C TYR A 91 -3.36 10.34 -2.61
N SER A 92 -3.94 9.60 -1.68
CA SER A 92 -3.93 9.98 -0.26
C SER A 92 -3.16 8.99 0.60
N ARG A 93 -2.36 9.57 1.49
CA ARG A 93 -1.93 8.93 2.72
C ARG A 93 -3.14 8.98 3.66
N SER A 94 -3.58 7.82 4.14
CA SER A 94 -4.80 7.72 4.92
C SER A 94 -4.66 8.44 6.26
N THR A 95 -5.40 9.53 6.43
CA THR A 95 -5.93 10.00 7.71
C THR A 95 -7.43 9.87 7.56
N VAL A 96 -8.03 8.84 8.16
CA VAL A 96 -9.46 8.47 8.18
C VAL A 96 -10.34 9.30 7.23
N MET A 97 -10.56 8.78 6.02
CA MET A 97 -11.39 9.43 5.01
C MET A 97 -12.83 8.92 5.18
N ASN A 98 -13.66 9.70 5.89
CA ASN A 98 -15.08 9.42 6.08
C ASN A 98 -15.82 9.80 4.80
N TRP A 99 -16.03 8.84 3.88
CA TRP A 99 -16.67 9.11 2.58
C TRP A 99 -18.15 8.70 2.56
N ASN A 100 -19.03 9.70 2.69
CA ASN A 100 -20.37 9.67 2.10
C ASN A 100 -20.27 10.29 0.69
N MET A 101 -20.05 9.47 -0.35
CA MET A 101 -20.32 9.91 -1.72
C MET A 101 -21.79 9.63 -2.08
N PRO A 102 -22.55 10.60 -2.62
CA PRO A 102 -23.90 10.36 -3.10
C PRO A 102 -23.90 9.44 -4.33
N PRO A 103 -25.00 8.68 -4.60
CA PRO A 103 -25.04 7.62 -5.59
C PRO A 103 -24.91 8.05 -7.06
N THR A 104 -24.88 9.35 -7.35
CA THR A 104 -25.03 9.91 -8.70
C THR A 104 -23.75 10.38 -9.36
N ALA A 105 -22.58 10.07 -8.81
CA ALA A 105 -21.31 10.27 -9.51
C ALA A 105 -20.87 8.97 -10.20
N LEU A 106 -21.52 8.65 -11.32
CA LEU A 106 -21.03 7.75 -12.38
C LEU A 106 -21.04 8.52 -13.70
#